data_AF-A0A176X4G0-F1
#
_entry.id   AF-A0A176X4G0-F1
#
_cell.length_a   1.000
_cell.length_b   1.000
_cell.length_c   1.000
_cell.angle_alpha   90.00
_cell.angle_beta   90.00
_cell.angle_gamma   90.00
#
_symmetry.space_group_name_H-M   'P 1'
#
loop_
_entity.id
_entity.type
_entity.pdbx_description
1 polymer ?
#
loop_
_entity_poly.entity_id
_entity_poly.type
_entity_poly.pdbx_seq_one_letter_code
_entity_poly.pdbx_strand_id
1 'polypeptide(L)'
;MESALVPVGYHMVRRRAVIIVNGARGLRPIHVTQDALNDIQSPPQCDVQRLAQFVDVFATIAACKIEKGMFAFDGQIWITATDVRDWLNLNDGEPIGRVTSPKV
;
A
#
# COMPACT_ATOMS: atom_id res chain seq x y z
N MET A 1 5.81 -18.78 -5.70
CA MET A 1 4.37 -18.53 -5.85
C MET A 1 4.12 -17.09 -5.43
N GLU A 2 3.99 -16.20 -6.41
CA GLU A 2 3.71 -14.79 -6.21
C GLU A 2 2.35 -14.64 -5.51
N SER A 3 2.36 -14.39 -4.21
CA SER A 3 1.17 -13.95 -3.48
C SER A 3 0.98 -12.45 -3.71
N ALA A 4 0.79 -12.07 -4.98
CA ALA A 4 0.53 -10.69 -5.32
C ALA A 4 -0.82 -10.29 -4.70
N LEU A 5 -0.81 -9.36 -3.74
CA LEU A 5 -2.03 -8.71 -3.30
C LEU A 5 -2.54 -7.85 -4.44
N VAL A 6 -3.63 -8.26 -5.07
CA VAL A 6 -4.21 -7.52 -6.19
C VAL A 6 -5.22 -6.52 -5.63
N PRO A 7 -5.02 -5.20 -5.78
CA PRO A 7 -6.04 -4.24 -5.41
C PRO A 7 -7.27 -4.41 -6.31
N VAL A 8 -8.41 -4.77 -5.72
CA VAL A 8 -9.68 -4.98 -6.45
C VAL A 8 -10.59 -3.76 -6.37
N GLY A 9 -10.35 -2.86 -5.43
CA GLY A 9 -11.10 -1.64 -5.29
C GLY A 9 -10.53 -0.75 -4.19
N TYR A 10 -10.87 0.53 -4.23
CA TYR A 10 -10.50 1.48 -3.21
C TYR A 10 -11.66 2.45 -2.96
N HIS A 11 -11.75 2.95 -1.74
CA HIS A 11 -12.77 3.88 -1.32
C HIS A 11 -12.19 4.94 -0.41
N MET A 12 -12.50 6.20 -0.69
CA MET A 12 -12.13 7.32 0.18
C MET A 12 -13.21 7.53 1.24
N VAL A 13 -12.85 7.36 2.51
CA VAL A 13 -13.73 7.57 3.66
C VAL A 13 -13.30 8.83 4.39
N ARG A 14 -13.95 9.95 4.07
CA ARG A 14 -13.70 11.30 4.62
C ARG A 14 -12.26 11.79 4.40
N ARG A 15 -11.32 11.37 5.26
CA ARG A 15 -9.90 11.77 5.26
C ARG A 15 -8.96 10.56 5.27
N ARG A 16 -9.50 9.36 5.05
CA ARG A 16 -8.76 8.09 5.08
C ARG A 16 -9.09 7.32 3.82
N ALA A 17 -8.17 6.48 3.36
CA ALA A 17 -8.45 5.58 2.26
C ALA A 17 -8.60 4.15 2.77
N VAL A 18 -9.51 3.40 2.16
CA VAL A 18 -9.64 1.96 2.37
C VAL A 18 -9.41 1.29 1.02
N ILE A 19 -8.44 0.40 0.96
CA ILE A 19 -8.12 -0.37 -0.26
C ILE A 19 -8.52 -1.81 0.01
N ILE A 20 -9.40 -2.35 -0.84
CA ILE A 20 -9.73 -3.77 -0.82
C ILE A 20 -8.72 -4.47 -1.72
N VAL A 21 -7.92 -5.37 -1.14
CA VAL A 21 -7.01 -6.24 -1.88
C VAL A 21 -7.53 -7.67 -1.86
N ASN A 22 -7.32 -8.38 -2.97
CA ASN A 22 -7.51 -9.81 -3.05
C ASN A 22 -6.14 -10.49 -2.93
N GLY A 23 -5.97 -11.31 -1.91
CA GLY A 23 -4.76 -12.10 -1.69
C GLY A 23 -5.04 -13.58 -1.57
N ALA A 24 -4.01 -14.37 -1.29
CA ALA A 24 -4.13 -15.81 -1.06
C ALA A 24 -5.12 -16.21 0.05
N ARG A 25 -5.39 -15.28 0.98
CA ARG A 25 -6.35 -15.45 2.09
C ARG A 25 -7.71 -14.81 1.83
N GLY A 26 -8.01 -14.43 0.58
CA GLY A 26 -9.25 -13.77 0.17
C GLY A 26 -9.17 -12.24 0.20
N LEU A 27 -10.35 -11.60 0.17
CA LEU A 27 -10.51 -10.16 0.19
C LEU A 27 -10.17 -9.58 1.57
N ARG A 28 -9.25 -8.62 1.62
CA ARG A 28 -8.85 -7.93 2.85
C ARG A 28 -8.91 -6.41 2.68
N PRO A 29 -9.56 -5.70 3.60
CA PRO A 29 -9.48 -4.24 3.65
C PRO A 29 -8.15 -3.81 4.28
N ILE A 30 -7.47 -2.88 3.60
CA ILE A 30 -6.30 -2.15 4.09
C ILE A 30 -6.75 -0.74 4.39
N HIS A 31 -6.46 -0.27 5.60
CA HIS A 31 -6.75 1.09 6.02
C HIS A 31 -5.49 1.94 5.87
N VAL A 32 -5.58 3.01 5.08
CA VAL A 32 -4.51 3.99 4.90
C VAL A 32 -4.89 5.27 5.64
N THR A 33 -4.02 5.70 6.55
CA THR A 33 -4.28 6.92 7.34
C THR A 33 -4.10 8.18 6.50
N GLN A 34 -4.69 9.28 6.96
CA GLN A 34 -4.53 10.58 6.31
C GLN A 34 -3.06 10.98 6.21
N ASP A 35 -2.30 10.78 7.29
CA ASP A 35 -0.88 11.07 7.34
C ASP A 35 -0.12 10.29 6.27
N ALA A 36 -0.42 9.00 6.07
CA ALA A 36 0.19 8.19 5.02
C ALA A 36 -0.09 8.74 3.61
N LEU A 37 -1.33 9.20 3.36
CA LEU A 37 -1.70 9.82 2.09
C LEU A 37 -1.03 11.19 1.87
N ASN A 38 -0.76 11.93 2.94
CA ASN A 38 -0.07 13.21 2.88
C ASN A 38 1.45 13.05 2.74
N ASP A 39 2.03 12.01 3.35
CA ASP A 39 3.48 11.78 3.42
C ASP A 39 4.02 11.13 2.12
N ILE A 40 3.20 10.33 1.42
CA ILE A 40 3.62 9.65 0.18
C ILE A 40 4.06 10.62 -0.94
N GLN A 41 3.59 11.88 -0.91
CA GLN A 41 4.05 12.90 -1.86
C GLN A 41 3.79 14.33 -1.35
N SER A 42 4.80 15.19 -1.49
CA SER A 42 4.66 16.64 -1.35
C SER A 42 4.39 17.31 -2.71
N PRO A 43 3.34 18.15 -2.86
CA PRO A 43 2.42 18.64 -1.83
C PRO A 43 1.35 17.59 -1.43
N PRO A 44 0.87 17.64 -0.17
CA PRO A 44 -0.14 16.72 0.35
C PRO A 44 -1.45 16.90 -0.41
N GLN A 45 -1.84 15.90 -1.20
CA GLN A 45 -3.13 15.87 -1.88
C GLN A 45 -3.83 14.55 -1.59
N CYS A 46 -5.00 14.66 -0.97
CA CYS A 46 -5.84 13.55 -0.56
C CYS A 46 -6.93 13.35 -1.62
N ASP A 47 -6.53 12.85 -2.80
CA ASP A 47 -7.39 12.77 -3.99
C ASP A 47 -7.61 11.33 -4.46
N VAL A 48 -8.81 11.03 -4.99
CA VAL A 48 -9.19 9.67 -5.43
C VAL A 48 -8.34 9.19 -6.60
N GLN A 49 -8.01 10.09 -7.53
CA GLN A 49 -7.13 9.79 -8.66
C GLN A 49 -5.71 9.42 -8.19
N ARG A 50 -5.22 10.09 -7.14
CA ARG A 50 -3.90 9.81 -6.58
C ARG A 50 -3.91 8.50 -5.81
N LEU A 51 -4.96 8.23 -5.03
CA LEU A 51 -5.14 6.92 -4.40
C LEU A 51 -5.10 5.79 -5.44
N ALA A 52 -5.70 5.98 -6.61
CA ALA A 52 -5.65 5.02 -7.72
C ALA A 52 -4.22 4.77 -8.25
N GLN A 53 -3.38 5.81 -8.30
CA GLN A 53 -1.98 5.69 -8.75
C GLN A 53 -1.10 4.98 -7.72
N PHE A 54 -1.35 5.21 -6.43
CA PHE A 54 -0.55 4.62 -5.34
C PHE A 54 -1.18 3.37 -4.72
N VAL A 55 -2.32 2.89 -5.26
CA VAL A 55 -3.02 1.71 -4.73
C VAL A 55 -2.13 0.47 -4.71
N ASP A 56 -1.27 0.32 -5.73
CA ASP A 56 -0.33 -0.79 -5.87
C ASP A 56 0.82 -0.70 -4.87
N VAL A 57 1.32 0.52 -4.63
CA VAL A 57 2.32 0.80 -3.58
C VAL A 57 1.77 0.43 -2.20
N PHE A 58 0.56 0.89 -1.89
CA PHE A 58 -0.09 0.56 -0.62
C PHE A 58 -0.38 -0.95 -0.50
N ALA A 59 -0.76 -1.61 -1.59
CA ALA A 59 -0.93 -3.07 -1.60
C ALA A 59 0.40 -3.79 -1.33
N THR A 60 1.52 -3.30 -1.88
CA THR A 60 2.86 -3.87 -1.63
C THR A 60 3.31 -3.68 -0.19
N ILE A 61 3.12 -2.48 0.38
CA ILE A 61 3.40 -2.20 1.80
C ILE A 61 2.57 -3.13 2.69
N ALA A 62 1.29 -3.30 2.37
CA ALA A 62 0.42 -4.22 3.09
C ALA A 62 0.88 -5.68 2.95
N ALA A 63 1.31 -6.12 1.76
CA ALA A 63 1.85 -7.47 1.56
C ALA A 63 3.05 -7.71 2.47
N CYS A 64 4.00 -6.77 2.48
CA CYS A 64 5.18 -6.87 3.33
C CYS A 64 4.82 -6.93 4.82
N LYS A 65 3.82 -6.16 5.26
CA LYS A 65 3.29 -6.25 6.64
C LYS A 65 2.66 -7.60 6.94
N ILE A 66 1.85 -8.14 6.03
CA ILE A 66 1.19 -9.44 6.19
C ILE A 66 2.25 -10.54 6.32
N GLU A 67 3.26 -10.53 5.46
CA GLU A 67 4.36 -11.49 5.48
C GLU A 67 5.17 -11.41 6.78
N LYS A 68 5.39 -10.19 7.30
CA LYS A 68 6.02 -9.96 8.59
C LYS A 68 5.11 -10.22 9.80
N GLY A 69 3.83 -10.52 9.57
CA GLY A 69 2.85 -10.71 10.64
C GLY A 69 2.48 -9.43 11.40
N MET A 70 2.73 -8.25 10.82
CA MET A 70 2.46 -6.94 11.42
C MET A 70 1.00 -6.53 11.20
N PHE A 71 0.11 -7.10 12.01
CA PHE A 71 -1.30 -6.74 12.05
C PHE A 71 -1.57 -5.75 13.20
N ALA A 72 -2.53 -4.85 13.01
CA ALA A 72 -3.01 -4.03 14.11
C ALA A 72 -3.77 -4.88 15.14
N PHE A 73 -4.02 -4.33 16.32
CA PHE A 73 -4.77 -5.00 17.41
C PHE A 73 -6.17 -5.47 16.97
N ASP A 74 -6.78 -4.79 16.00
CA ASP A 74 -8.08 -5.14 15.42
C ASP A 74 -8.01 -6.31 14.39
N GLY A 75 -6.81 -6.85 14.15
CA GLY A 75 -6.58 -7.85 13.09
C GLY A 75 -6.58 -7.26 11.67
N GLN A 76 -6.77 -5.95 11.54
CA GLN A 76 -6.74 -5.21 10.29
C GLN A 76 -5.33 -4.69 9.97
N ILE A 77 -5.10 -4.35 8.70
CA ILE A 77 -3.84 -3.78 8.24
C ILE A 77 -3.99 -2.26 8.17
N TRP A 78 -3.14 -1.58 8.93
CA TRP A 78 -3.08 -0.12 8.94
C TRP A 78 -1.74 0.33 8.35
N ILE A 79 -1.82 1.14 7.30
CA ILE A 79 -0.70 1.83 6.69
C ILE A 79 -0.68 3.25 7.21
N THR A 80 0.44 3.58 7.86
CA THR A 80 0.69 4.88 8.47
C THR A 80 1.79 5.62 7.71
N ALA A 81 1.98 6.92 7.99
CA ALA A 81 3.07 7.70 7.40
C ALA A 81 4.45 7.07 7.65
N THR A 82 4.64 6.40 8.79
CA THR A 82 5.88 5.68 9.08
C THR A 82 6.13 4.56 8.08
N ASP A 83 5.09 3.80 7.71
CA ASP A 83 5.22 2.70 6.75
C ASP A 83 5.51 3.21 5.34
N VAL A 84 4.91 4.34 4.98
CA VAL A 84 5.18 5.02 3.71
C VAL A 84 6.61 5.55 3.69
N ARG A 85 7.10 6.17 4.78
CA ARG A 85 8.50 6.61 4.88
C ARG A 85 9.48 5.46 4.87
N ASP A 86 9.16 4.36 5.53
CA ASP A 86 10.00 3.15 5.52
C ASP A 86 10.09 2.60 4.09
N TRP A 87 8.95 2.51 3.39
CA TRP A 87 8.91 2.11 1.98
C TRP A 87 9.65 3.09 1.07
N LEU A 88 9.46 4.40 1.26
CA LEU A 88 10.19 5.43 0.51
C LEU A 88 11.69 5.31 0.76
N ASN A 89 12.15 5.18 2.01
CA ASN A 89 13.57 4.99 2.31
C ASN A 89 14.15 3.69 1.76
N LEU A 90 13.37 2.61 1.75
CA LEU A 90 13.76 1.32 1.15
C LEU A 90 13.90 1.43 -0.37
N ASN A 91 13.06 2.24 -1.02
CA ASN A 91 13.10 2.49 -2.47
C ASN A 91 13.94 3.72 -2.89
N ASP A 92 14.33 4.61 -1.98
CA ASP A 92 15.21 5.75 -2.27
C ASP A 92 16.65 5.29 -2.59
N GLY A 93 16.94 3.99 -2.36
CA GLY A 93 18.15 3.31 -2.81
C GLY A 93 18.10 2.73 -4.24
N GLU A 94 16.93 2.65 -4.90
CA GLU A 94 16.83 2.31 -6.33
C GLU A 94 15.58 2.92 -6.97
N PRO A 95 15.73 3.80 -7.99
CA PRO A 95 14.58 4.32 -8.71
C PRO A 95 13.86 3.18 -9.42
N ILE A 96 12.55 3.06 -9.14
CA ILE A 96 11.53 2.32 -9.89
C ILE A 96 11.89 2.14 -11.38
N GLY A 97 12.54 1.02 -11.68
CA GLY A 97 13.21 0.83 -12.95
C GLY A 97 13.70 -0.58 -13.20
N ARG A 98 12.97 -1.60 -12.72
CA ARG A 98 13.13 -2.95 -13.28
C ARG A 98 11.85 -3.76 -13.20
N VAL A 99 11.08 -3.67 -14.29
CA VAL A 99 10.43 -4.85 -14.85
C VAL A 99 11.54 -5.87 -15.10
N THR A 100 11.77 -6.80 -14.18
CA THR A 100 12.55 -8.00 -14.51
C THR A 100 11.63 -8.90 -15.32
N SER A 101 11.67 -8.71 -16.64
CA SER A 101 11.21 -9.71 -17.60
C SER A 101 11.77 -11.09 -17.22
N PRO A 102 10.99 -12.17 -17.41
CA PRO A 102 11.46 -13.51 -17.12
C PRO A 102 12.61 -13.85 -18.07
N LYS A 103 13.70 -14.38 -17.51
CA LYS A 103 14.82 -14.87 -18.32
C LYS A 103 14.51 -16.31 -18.72
N VAL A 104 14.34 -16.52 -20.03
CA VAL A 104 14.24 -17.81 -20.72
C VAL A 104 15.48 -18.68 -20.50
#